data_AF-W1RNC9-F1
#
_entry.id   AF-W1RNC9-F1
#
_cell.length_a   1.000
_cell.length_b   1.000
_cell.length_c   1.000
_cell.angle_alpha   90.00
_cell.angle_beta   90.00
_cell.angle_gamma   90.00
#
_symmetry.space_group_name_H-M   'P 1'
#
loop_
_entity.id
_entity.type
_entity.pdbx_description
1 polymer ?
#
loop_
_entity_poly.entity_id
_entity_poly.type
_entity_poly.pdbx_seq_one_letter_code
_entity_poly.pdbx_strand_id
1 'polypeptide(L)'
;MLKWLKRVLYTILIIFFLAVGVFFAIRNPQLIPLDLVFWQGPELSVALYIILSFTVGACVALLISAIAYLRSERQIRVLTRKYEKARDEVDTLRKASITKELSVGKE
;
A
#
# COMPACT_ATOMS: atom_id res chain seq x y z
N MET A 1 9.95 -9.15 15.55
CA MET A 1 11.15 -9.56 14.79
C MET A 1 11.01 -9.43 13.27
N LEU A 2 10.01 -10.06 12.62
CA LEU A 2 9.90 -10.03 11.14
C LEU A 2 9.81 -8.63 10.49
N LYS A 3 9.22 -7.64 11.16
CA LYS A 3 9.07 -6.27 10.61
C LYS A 3 10.43 -5.58 10.38
N TRP A 4 11.39 -5.78 11.28
CA TRP A 4 12.73 -5.20 11.14
C TRP A 4 13.54 -5.90 10.05
N LEU A 5 13.47 -7.24 10.00
CA LEU A 5 14.10 -8.02 8.93
C LEU A 5 13.55 -7.65 7.54
N LYS A 6 12.23 -7.49 7.40
CA LYS A 6 11.61 -7.00 6.16
C LYS A 6 12.14 -5.62 5.80
N ARG A 7 12.25 -4.71 6.77
CA ARG A 7 12.78 -3.36 6.54
C ARG A 7 14.23 -3.38 6.05
N VAL A 8 15.09 -4.17 6.69
CA VAL A 8 16.48 -4.36 6.26
C VAL A 8 16.55 -4.96 4.85
N LEU A 9 15.73 -5.97 4.57
CA LEU A 9 15.68 -6.60 3.24
C LEU A 9 15.27 -5.59 2.16
N TYR A 10 14.24 -4.78 2.41
CA TYR A 10 13.84 -3.71 1.48
C TYR A 10 14.94 -2.66 1.30
N THR A 11 15.64 -2.27 2.37
CA THR A 11 16.76 -1.34 2.27
C THR A 11 17.89 -1.92 1.41
N ILE A 12 18.28 -3.18 1.61
CA ILE A 12 19.30 -3.85 0.80
C ILE A 12 18.85 -3.90 -0.67
N LEU A 13 17.59 -4.25 -0.93
CA LEU A 13 17.04 -4.30 -2.28
C LEU A 13 17.09 -2.93 -2.97
N ILE A 14 16.72 -1.86 -2.27
CA ILE A 14 16.81 -0.48 -2.78
C ILE A 14 18.25 -0.11 -3.11
N ILE A 15 19.20 -0.38 -2.22
CA ILE A 15 20.63 -0.11 -2.43
C ILE A 15 21.14 -0.89 -3.65
N PHE A 16 20.75 -2.16 -3.78
CA PHE A 16 21.12 -2.99 -4.92
C PHE A 16 20.63 -2.39 -6.25
N PHE A 17 19.36 -2.02 -6.34
CA PHE A 17 18.82 -1.39 -7.55
C PHE A 17 19.48 -0.04 -7.86
N LEU A 18 19.81 0.74 -6.83
CA LEU A 18 20.53 2.00 -7.01
C LEU A 18 21.93 1.76 -7.59
N ALA A 19 22.67 0.80 -7.03
CA ALA A 19 24.00 0.44 -7.51
C ALA A 19 23.98 -0.05 -8.96
N VAL A 20 23.01 -0.91 -9.31
CA VAL A 20 22.79 -1.37 -10.69
C VAL A 20 22.48 -0.19 -11.62
N GLY A 21 21.60 0.73 -11.21
CA GLY A 21 21.27 1.91 -12.01
C GLY A 21 22.46 2.82 -12.26
N VAL A 22 23.29 3.09 -11.24
CA VAL A 22 24.52 3.87 -11.38
C VAL A 22 25.52 3.18 -12.30
N PHE A 23 25.76 1.88 -12.09
CA PHE A 23 26.69 1.12 -12.91
C PHE A 23 26.23 1.07 -14.38
N PHE A 24 24.93 0.90 -14.60
CA PHE A 24 24.33 0.94 -15.92
C PHE A 24 24.53 2.30 -16.61
N ALA A 25 24.35 3.41 -15.89
CA ALA A 25 24.57 4.76 -16.41
C ALA A 25 26.03 5.02 -16.79
N ILE A 26 26.98 4.55 -15.96
CA ILE A 26 28.42 4.70 -16.23
C ILE A 26 28.85 3.88 -17.45
N ARG A 27 28.32 2.65 -17.59
CA ARG A 27 28.68 1.74 -18.70
C ARG A 27 27.96 2.05 -20.00
N ASN A 28 26.88 2.82 -19.95
CA ASN A 28 26.07 3.21 -21.11
C ASN A 28 25.88 4.73 -21.19
N PRO A 29 26.97 5.51 -21.34
CA PRO A 29 26.88 6.97 -21.39
C PRO A 29 26.37 7.49 -22.74
N GLN A 30 26.27 6.63 -23.75
CA GLN A 30 25.82 7.04 -25.09
C GLN A 30 24.45 7.70 -25.06
N LEU A 31 24.35 8.83 -25.78
CA LEU A 31 23.09 9.52 -26.04
C LEU A 31 22.44 8.86 -27.25
N ILE A 32 21.16 8.50 -27.10
CA ILE A 32 20.39 7.86 -28.16
C ILE A 32 19.09 8.66 -28.33
N PRO A 33 18.66 8.96 -29.56
CA PRO A 33 17.34 9.52 -29.80
C PRO A 33 16.27 8.45 -29.52
N LEU A 34 15.29 8.77 -28.68
CA LEU A 34 14.16 7.86 -28.45
C LEU A 34 13.13 8.01 -29.57
N ASP A 35 13.08 7.02 -30.45
CA ASP A 35 12.04 6.92 -31.48
C ASP A 35 10.93 5.96 -31.02
N LEU A 36 9.77 6.51 -30.69
CA LEU A 36 8.57 5.78 -30.30
C LEU A 36 7.61 5.54 -31.49
N VAL A 37 8.13 5.54 -32.73
CA VAL A 37 7.39 5.37 -34.00
C VAL A 37 6.48 6.56 -34.33
N PHE A 38 5.72 7.06 -33.36
CA PHE A 38 4.83 8.22 -33.48
C PHE A 38 5.41 9.51 -32.90
N TRP A 39 6.56 9.42 -32.24
CA TRP A 39 7.19 10.55 -31.57
C TRP A 39 8.69 10.33 -31.42
N GLN A 40 9.47 11.37 -31.71
CA GLN A 40 10.91 11.42 -31.46
C GLN A 40 11.19 12.31 -30.25
N GLY A 41 11.80 11.72 -29.24
CA GLY A 41 12.23 12.40 -28.02
C GLY A 41 13.60 13.07 -28.15
N PRO A 42 13.97 13.94 -27.21
CA PRO A 42 15.29 14.57 -27.15
C PRO A 42 16.38 13.53 -26.89
N GLU A 43 17.59 13.70 -27.42
CA GLU A 43 18.72 12.80 -27.18
C GLU A 43 19.09 12.76 -25.69
N LEU A 44 18.84 11.61 -25.06
CA LEU A 44 19.19 11.35 -23.67
C LEU A 44 19.95 10.03 -23.56
N SER A 45 20.64 9.84 -22.44
CA SER A 45 21.26 8.55 -22.18
C SER A 45 20.20 7.47 -21.96
N VAL A 46 20.51 6.24 -22.35
CA VAL A 46 19.62 5.08 -22.15
C VAL A 46 19.21 4.95 -20.68
N ALA A 47 20.15 5.22 -19.77
CA ALA A 47 19.89 5.19 -18.34
C ALA A 47 18.80 6.18 -17.91
N LEU A 48 18.78 7.39 -18.45
CA LEU A 48 17.75 8.38 -18.11
C LEU A 48 16.36 7.94 -18.58
N TYR A 49 16.23 7.38 -19.77
CA TYR A 49 14.94 6.84 -20.22
C TYR A 49 14.45 5.72 -19.31
N ILE A 50 15.32 4.78 -18.94
CA ILE A 50 14.95 3.69 -18.03
C ILE A 50 14.53 4.24 -16.66
N ILE A 51 15.28 5.20 -16.11
CA ILE A 51 14.95 5.84 -14.82
C ILE A 51 13.61 6.57 -14.91
N LEU A 52 13.36 7.32 -15.98
CA LEU A 52 12.08 8.02 -16.19
C LEU A 52 10.92 7.04 -16.28
N SER A 53 11.01 6.01 -17.12
CA SER A 53 9.98 4.99 -17.27
C SER A 53 9.73 4.25 -15.95
N PHE A 54 10.78 3.89 -15.22
CA PHE A 54 10.67 3.27 -13.90
C PHE A 54 10.00 4.20 -12.89
N THR A 55 10.38 5.48 -12.87
CA THR A 55 9.80 6.48 -11.96
C THR A 55 8.32 6.68 -12.25
N VAL A 56 7.92 6.77 -13.52
CA VAL A 56 6.51 6.84 -13.91
C VAL A 56 5.76 5.61 -13.43
N GLY A 57 6.29 4.41 -13.68
CA GLY A 57 5.70 3.16 -13.20
C GLY A 57 5.55 3.11 -11.68
N ALA A 58 6.57 3.54 -10.93
CA ALA A 58 6.54 3.61 -9.48
C ALA A 58 5.48 4.59 -8.98
N CYS A 59 5.37 5.78 -9.59
CA CYS A 59 4.33 6.76 -9.27
C CYS A 59 2.92 6.17 -9.49
N VAL A 60 2.69 5.49 -10.61
CA VAL A 60 1.42 4.81 -10.89
C VAL A 60 1.12 3.74 -9.85
N ALA A 61 2.10 2.90 -9.50
CA ALA A 61 1.95 1.86 -8.49
C ALA A 61 1.62 2.46 -7.10
N LEU A 62 2.26 3.56 -6.72
CA LEU A 62 1.98 4.28 -5.48
C LEU A 62 0.57 4.86 -5.47
N LEU A 63 0.12 5.46 -6.57
CA LEU A 63 -1.24 6.00 -6.69
C LEU A 63 -2.30 4.90 -6.53
N ILE A 64 -2.13 3.78 -7.24
CA ILE A 64 -3.04 2.63 -7.13
C ILE A 64 -3.06 2.10 -5.68
N SER A 65 -1.88 1.96 -5.07
CA SER A 65 -1.76 1.49 -3.68
C SER A 65 -2.42 2.43 -2.68
N ALA A 66 -2.28 3.75 -2.87
CA ALA A 66 -2.91 4.76 -2.01
C ALA A 66 -4.44 4.66 -2.08
N ILE A 67 -5.00 4.50 -3.27
CA ILE A 67 -6.45 4.32 -3.45
C ILE A 67 -6.93 3.04 -2.77
N ALA A 68 -6.20 1.93 -2.94
CA ALA A 68 -6.52 0.66 -2.28
C ALA A 68 -6.47 0.78 -0.76
N TYR A 69 -5.45 1.45 -0.22
CA TYR A 69 -5.30 1.72 1.21
C TYR A 69 -6.47 2.53 1.77
N LEU A 70 -6.84 3.63 1.10
CA LEU A 70 -7.98 4.46 1.52
C LEU A 70 -9.31 3.68 1.52
N ARG A 71 -9.51 2.79 0.54
CA ARG A 71 -10.69 1.90 0.51
C ARG A 71 -10.68 0.93 1.69
N SER A 72 -9.54 0.31 1.98
CA SER A 72 -9.38 -0.60 3.12
C SER A 72 -9.69 0.10 4.45
N GLU A 73 -9.16 1.29 4.65
CA GLU A 73 -9.40 2.13 5.83
C GLU A 73 -10.89 2.47 6.05
N ARG A 74 -11.61 2.74 4.96
CA ARG A 74 -13.06 2.96 5.02
C ARG A 74 -13.81 1.69 5.40
N GLN A 75 -13.41 0.55 4.83
CA GLN A 75 -14.03 -0.74 5.17
C GLN A 75 -13.81 -1.11 6.63
N ILE A 76 -12.60 -0.90 7.16
CA ILE A 76 -12.29 -1.11 8.57
C ILE A 76 -13.23 -0.28 9.44
N ARG A 77 -13.37 1.03 9.18
CA ARG A 77 -14.27 1.90 9.96
C ARG A 77 -15.73 1.46 9.91
N VAL A 78 -16.22 1.07 8.73
CA VAL A 78 -17.61 0.57 8.59
C VAL A 78 -17.79 -0.73 9.38
N LEU A 79 -16.82 -1.64 9.29
CA LEU A 79 -16.88 -2.92 9.96
C LEU A 79 -16.79 -2.77 11.48
N THR A 80 -15.93 -1.89 11.99
CA THR A 80 -15.85 -1.55 13.42
C THR A 80 -17.19 -1.03 13.94
N ARG A 81 -17.84 -0.10 13.23
CA ARG A 81 -19.17 0.40 13.64
C ARG A 81 -20.24 -0.67 13.65
N LYS A 82 -20.22 -1.60 12.68
CA LYS A 82 -21.15 -2.74 12.65
C LYS A 82 -20.90 -3.68 13.84
N TYR A 83 -19.63 -3.93 14.14
CA TYR A 83 -19.23 -4.75 15.27
C TYR A 83 -19.67 -4.15 16.61
N GLU A 84 -19.46 -2.84 16.81
CA GLU A 84 -19.90 -2.14 18.03
C GLU A 84 -21.42 -2.23 18.21
N LYS A 85 -22.21 -1.97 17.15
CA LYS A 85 -23.68 -2.10 17.22
C LYS A 85 -24.14 -3.51 17.57
N ALA A 86 -23.59 -4.52 16.89
CA ALA A 86 -23.95 -5.92 17.16
C ALA A 86 -23.58 -6.32 18.59
N ARG A 87 -22.46 -5.81 19.11
CA ARG A 87 -22.04 -6.04 20.49
C ARG A 87 -22.99 -5.38 21.49
N ASP A 88 -23.41 -4.14 21.24
CA ASP A 88 -24.36 -3.41 22.11
C ASP A 88 -25.72 -4.13 22.15
N GLU A 89 -26.21 -4.65 21.02
CA GLU A 89 -27.45 -5.44 20.95
C GLU A 89 -27.35 -6.70 21.82
N VAL A 90 -26.24 -7.45 21.74
CA VAL A 90 -26.02 -8.62 22.60
C VAL A 90 -25.98 -8.24 24.08
N ASP A 91 -25.31 -7.14 24.44
CA ASP A 91 -25.22 -6.69 25.83
C ASP A 91 -26.57 -6.21 26.38
N THR A 92 -27.38 -5.53 25.56
CA THR A 92 -28.74 -5.13 25.95
C THR A 92 -29.66 -6.33 26.16
N LEU A 93 -29.64 -7.32 25.26
CA LEU A 93 -30.39 -8.57 25.41
C LEU A 93 -29.97 -9.34 26.66
N ARG A 94 -28.67 -9.41 26.94
CA ARG A 94 -28.14 -10.08 28.15
C ARG A 94 -28.57 -9.36 29.43
N LYS A 95 -28.58 -8.03 29.44
CA LYS A 95 -29.09 -7.26 30.59
C LYS A 95 -30.59 -7.49 30.79
N ALA A 96 -31.36 -7.49 29.70
CA ALA A 96 -32.80 -7.74 29.75
C ALA A 96 -33.13 -9.15 30.28
N SER A 97 -32.38 -10.19 29.88
CA SER A 97 -32.57 -11.55 30.39
C SER A 97 -32.26 -11.66 31.89
N ILE A 98 -31.18 -11.04 32.37
CA ILE A 98 -30.82 -11.04 33.79
C ILE A 98 -31.90 -10.32 34.63
N THR A 99 -32.40 -9.17 34.17
CA THR A 99 -33.49 -8.46 34.86
C THR A 99 -34.76 -9.30 34.95
N LYS A 100 -35.09 -10.05 33.89
CA LYS A 100 -36.25 -10.95 33.88
C LYS A 100 -36.09 -12.10 34.89
N GLU A 101 -34.91 -12.71 34.98
CA GLU A 101 -34.67 -13.77 35.97
C GLU A 101 -34.75 -13.23 37.42
N LEU A 102 -34.23 -12.02 37.66
CA LEU A 102 -34.29 -11.36 38.96
C LEU A 102 -35.72 -10.97 39.39
N SER A 103 -36.63 -10.69 38.44
CA SER A 103 -38.02 -10.40 38.77
C SER A 103 -38.83 -11.67 39.07
N VAL A 104 -38.53 -12.78 38.39
CA VAL A 104 -39.21 -14.07 38.61
C VAL A 104 -38.81 -14.71 39.94
N GLY A 105 -37.58 -14.52 40.42
CA GLY A 105 -37.16 -15.01 41.74
C GLY A 105 -37.67 -14.23 42.96
N LYS A 106 -38.47 -13.17 42.74
CA LYS A 106 -39.07 -12.34 43.81
C LYS A 106 -40.56 -12.61 44.04
N GLU A 107 -41.20 -13.43 43.21
CA GLU A 107 -42.56 -13.96 43.42
C GLU A 107 -42.49 -15.36 44.06
#